data_AF-A0A956IL54-F1
#
_entry.id   AF-A0A956IL54-F1
#
_cell.length_a   1.000
_cell.length_b   1.000
_cell.length_c   1.000
_cell.angle_alpha   90.00
_cell.angle_beta   90.00
_cell.angle_gamma   90.00
#
_symmetry.space_group_name_H-M   'P 1'
#
loop_
_entity.id
_entity.type
_entity.pdbx_description
1 polymer ?
#
loop_
_entity_poly.entity_id
_entity_poly.type
_entity_poly.pdbx_seq_one_letter_code
_entity_poly.pdbx_strand_id
1 'polypeptide(L)'
;MNPDRASQIFRELLQTPSNELIHLPRRLGLEGSITPPDLEQAKELLQVIFIALQSAPGPNWARVNTAWGAVRSQHGALPAELLAPSKPTWVRNLPPAPSLGDPAPFQQGYPNAQSGSPGPAYPTPSPPYGMSGPPQVATYPSPGAPPPPMSPAPPAHGQVAVGHAAGYPPTPHGYYGTPGVSHSAAQPAPQPQPAPPQPQPQPQPQPAPQPAPSGSGSGFAIGQVPPGDIRTSVAKYAAFCAACAAQPDRVFMTQVEYGITSPEARVELDETWQDRFDEDGEAHALWERLFRQFRRELGA
;
A
#
# COMPACT_ATOMS: atom_id res chain seq x y z
N MET A 1 30.67 0.71 8.75
CA MET A 1 30.23 0.08 7.48
C MET A 1 30.17 1.15 6.39
N ASN A 2 30.38 0.84 5.11
CA ASN A 2 30.14 1.82 4.03
C ASN A 2 28.61 2.08 3.93
N PRO A 3 28.12 3.34 3.90
CA PRO A 3 26.70 3.66 3.70
C PRO A 3 26.07 3.05 2.44
N ASP A 4 26.83 2.93 1.33
CA ASP A 4 26.34 2.33 0.08
C ASP A 4 25.99 0.85 0.30
N ARG A 5 26.87 0.13 1.01
CA ARG A 5 26.66 -1.29 1.38
C ARG A 5 25.50 -1.45 2.36
N ALA A 6 25.28 -0.48 3.26
CA ALA A 6 24.10 -0.49 4.14
C ALA A 6 22.80 -0.33 3.32
N SER A 7 22.76 0.64 2.41
CA SER A 7 21.61 0.87 1.51
C SER A 7 21.34 -0.34 0.61
N GLN A 8 22.39 -1.03 0.14
CA GLN A 8 22.27 -2.27 -0.62
C GLN A 8 21.68 -3.41 0.23
N ILE A 9 22.17 -3.61 1.46
CA ILE A 9 21.66 -4.62 2.41
C ILE A 9 20.17 -4.37 2.71
N PHE A 10 19.75 -3.13 2.96
CA PHE A 10 18.35 -2.81 3.21
C PHE A 10 17.45 -3.02 1.98
N ARG A 11 17.93 -2.72 0.77
CA ARG A 11 17.19 -2.98 -0.47
C ARG A 11 17.01 -4.48 -0.72
N GLU A 12 18.07 -5.27 -0.57
CA GLU A 12 18.02 -6.73 -0.63
C GLU A 12 17.03 -7.30 0.40
N LEU A 13 17.09 -6.86 1.65
CA LEU A 13 16.22 -7.33 2.74
C LEU A 13 14.73 -7.05 2.48
N LEU A 14 14.40 -5.85 1.99
CA LEU A 14 13.01 -5.48 1.67
C LEU A 14 12.46 -6.25 0.46
N GLN A 15 13.29 -6.52 -0.55
CA GLN A 15 12.90 -7.21 -1.78
C GLN A 15 12.86 -8.74 -1.66
N THR A 16 13.60 -9.32 -0.72
CA THR A 16 13.72 -10.79 -0.58
C THR A 16 12.46 -11.41 0.02
N PRO A 17 11.85 -12.44 -0.60
CA PRO A 17 10.73 -13.19 -0.03
C PRO A 17 11.07 -13.79 1.34
N SER A 18 10.11 -13.91 2.26
CA SER A 18 10.43 -14.37 3.63
C SER A 18 11.00 -15.79 3.68
N ASN A 19 10.55 -16.67 2.79
CA ASN A 19 11.10 -18.02 2.60
C ASN A 19 12.55 -18.04 2.07
N GLU A 20 13.08 -16.93 1.55
CA GLU A 20 14.48 -16.79 1.12
C GLU A 20 15.38 -16.13 2.17
N LEU A 21 14.83 -15.55 3.24
CA LEU A 21 15.64 -14.83 4.25
C LEU A 21 16.69 -15.73 4.92
N ILE A 22 16.44 -17.03 5.00
CA ILE A 22 17.43 -18.04 5.45
C ILE A 22 18.72 -18.07 4.62
N HIS A 23 18.69 -17.61 3.36
CA HIS A 23 19.86 -17.53 2.48
C HIS A 23 20.49 -16.13 2.41
N LEU A 24 19.78 -15.09 2.88
CA LEU A 24 20.22 -13.70 2.82
C LEU A 24 21.58 -13.44 3.54
N PRO A 25 21.88 -13.99 4.73
CA PRO A 25 23.18 -13.78 5.38
C PRO A 25 24.35 -14.24 4.50
N ARG A 26 24.19 -15.36 3.80
CA ARG A 26 25.18 -15.89 2.87
C ARG A 26 25.36 -15.00 1.63
N ARG A 27 24.27 -14.47 1.05
CA ARG A 27 24.36 -13.53 -0.10
C ARG A 27 25.13 -12.25 0.26
N LEU A 28 24.94 -11.74 1.49
CA LEU A 28 25.46 -10.44 1.93
C LEU A 28 26.83 -10.50 2.63
N GLY A 29 27.34 -11.70 2.93
CA GLY A 29 28.56 -11.91 3.71
C GLY A 29 28.39 -11.57 5.20
N LEU A 30 27.25 -11.98 5.78
CA LEU A 30 26.83 -11.74 7.16
C LEU A 30 26.66 -13.07 7.94
N GLU A 31 27.34 -14.14 7.53
CA GLU A 31 27.25 -15.45 8.19
C GLU A 31 27.78 -15.39 9.64
N GLY A 32 27.05 -16.03 10.56
CA GLY A 32 27.46 -16.21 11.97
C GLY A 32 27.05 -15.11 12.95
N SER A 33 26.47 -13.98 12.49
CA SER A 33 26.10 -12.85 13.37
C SER A 33 24.62 -12.45 13.35
N ILE A 34 23.82 -13.00 12.43
CA ILE A 34 22.39 -12.68 12.27
C ILE A 34 21.62 -13.97 12.00
N THR A 35 20.51 -14.20 12.72
CA THR A 35 19.61 -15.34 12.52
C THR A 35 18.43 -14.99 11.59
N PRO A 36 17.72 -15.98 11.00
CA PRO A 36 16.56 -15.67 10.14
C PRO A 36 15.44 -14.88 10.85
N PRO A 37 15.08 -15.15 12.13
CA PRO A 37 14.15 -14.29 12.87
C PRO A 37 14.60 -12.83 13.03
N ASP A 38 15.90 -12.57 13.23
CA ASP A 38 16.42 -11.19 13.30
C ASP A 38 16.20 -10.45 11.96
N LEU A 39 16.30 -11.17 10.83
CA LEU A 39 16.03 -10.61 9.50
C LEU A 39 14.54 -10.36 9.25
N GLU A 40 13.65 -11.25 9.71
CA GLU A 40 12.21 -11.03 9.64
C GLU A 40 11.81 -9.80 10.47
N GLN A 41 12.28 -9.72 11.72
CA GLN A 41 12.05 -8.58 12.62
C GLN A 41 12.62 -7.27 12.05
N ALA A 42 13.81 -7.30 11.44
CA ALA A 42 14.39 -6.13 10.77
C ALA A 42 13.60 -5.72 9.52
N LYS A 43 13.09 -6.69 8.74
CA LYS A 43 12.27 -6.43 7.55
C LYS A 43 10.92 -5.80 7.92
N GLU A 44 10.23 -6.33 8.94
CA GLU A 44 9.01 -5.73 9.47
C GLU A 44 9.26 -4.30 9.97
N LEU A 45 10.31 -4.08 10.76
CA LEU A 45 10.65 -2.75 11.29
C LEU A 45 10.94 -1.75 10.14
N LEU A 46 11.64 -2.16 9.08
CA LEU A 46 11.87 -1.32 7.90
C LEU A 46 10.58 -1.02 7.12
N GLN A 47 9.66 -1.98 7.00
CA GLN A 47 8.35 -1.75 6.38
C GLN A 47 7.50 -0.79 7.21
N VAL A 48 7.47 -0.95 8.54
CA VAL A 48 6.74 -0.04 9.46
C VAL A 48 7.35 1.36 9.46
N ILE A 49 8.68 1.49 9.37
CA ILE A 49 9.36 2.79 9.21
C ILE A 49 9.03 3.41 7.84
N PHE A 50 9.02 2.63 6.76
CA PHE A 50 8.66 3.12 5.41
C PHE A 50 7.23 3.66 5.38
N ILE A 51 6.27 2.92 5.94
CA ILE A 51 4.87 3.36 6.10
C ILE A 51 4.78 4.61 6.99
N ALA A 52 5.55 4.68 8.08
CA ALA A 52 5.55 5.84 8.97
C ALA A 52 6.15 7.09 8.33
N LEU A 53 7.19 6.95 7.50
CA LEU A 53 7.79 8.05 6.71
C LEU A 53 6.87 8.52 5.57
N GLN A 54 5.99 7.65 5.07
CA GLN A 54 4.89 7.96 4.15
C GLN A 54 3.60 8.38 4.87
N SER A 55 3.68 8.82 6.13
CA SER A 55 2.53 9.31 6.87
C SER A 55 2.90 10.51 7.74
N ALA A 56 1.97 11.46 7.89
CA ALA A 56 2.11 12.54 8.85
C ALA A 56 2.36 12.00 10.28
N PRO A 57 3.09 12.73 11.14
CA PRO A 57 3.39 12.30 12.51
C PRO A 57 2.10 11.97 13.28
N GLY A 58 1.97 10.71 13.72
CA GLY A 58 0.71 10.15 14.18
C GLY A 58 0.83 8.69 14.68
N PRO A 59 -0.26 7.90 14.70
CA PRO A 59 -0.27 6.56 15.29
C PRO A 59 0.78 5.58 14.76
N ASN A 60 1.17 5.70 13.49
CA ASN A 60 2.25 4.89 12.90
C ASN A 60 3.61 5.15 13.55
N TRP A 61 3.90 6.39 13.95
CA TRP A 61 5.13 6.74 14.67
C TRP A 61 5.15 6.21 16.11
N ALA A 62 3.99 6.04 16.75
CA ALA A 62 3.91 5.30 18.01
C ALA A 62 4.29 3.82 17.80
N ARG A 63 3.79 3.18 16.73
CA ARG A 63 4.16 1.79 16.37
C ARG A 63 5.65 1.64 16.07
N VAL A 64 6.26 2.57 15.32
CA VAL A 64 7.72 2.63 15.11
C VAL A 64 8.47 2.68 16.44
N ASN A 65 8.09 3.60 17.33
CA ASN A 65 8.76 3.76 18.63
C ASN A 65 8.61 2.52 19.52
N THR A 66 7.46 1.84 19.52
CA THR A 66 7.27 0.57 20.24
C THR A 66 8.12 -0.55 19.68
N ALA A 67 8.13 -0.74 18.34
CA ALA A 67 8.93 -1.78 17.69
C ALA A 67 10.44 -1.55 17.88
N TRP A 68 10.90 -0.31 17.73
CA TRP A 68 12.28 0.10 18.01
C TRP A 68 12.65 -0.09 19.48
N GLY A 69 11.73 0.18 20.41
CA GLY A 69 11.89 -0.09 21.84
C GLY A 69 12.10 -1.58 22.13
N ALA A 70 11.35 -2.47 21.49
CA ALA A 70 11.52 -3.92 21.61
C ALA A 70 12.87 -4.41 21.07
N VAL A 71 13.30 -3.90 19.90
CA VAL A 71 14.63 -4.24 19.35
C VAL A 71 15.76 -3.76 20.29
N ARG A 72 15.63 -2.57 20.90
CA ARG A 72 16.62 -2.09 21.89
C ARG A 72 16.60 -2.82 23.24
N SER A 73 15.50 -3.46 23.64
CA SER A 73 15.50 -4.32 24.84
C SER A 73 16.10 -5.70 24.57
N GLN A 74 15.90 -6.24 23.36
CA GLN A 74 16.41 -7.54 22.92
C GLN A 74 17.92 -7.53 22.61
N HIS A 75 18.41 -6.52 21.89
CA HIS A 75 19.82 -6.41 21.47
C HIS A 75 20.64 -5.39 22.27
N GLY A 76 20.05 -4.81 23.32
CA GLY A 76 20.67 -3.80 24.16
C GLY A 76 20.62 -2.38 23.58
N ALA A 77 20.92 -1.40 24.43
CA ALA A 77 20.93 0.00 24.02
C ALA A 77 22.15 0.29 23.11
N LEU A 78 21.89 0.58 21.83
CA LEU A 78 22.89 1.18 20.93
C LEU A 78 23.63 2.34 21.63
N PRO A 79 24.98 2.38 21.58
CA PRO A 79 25.79 3.46 22.13
C PRO A 79 25.31 4.84 21.72
N ALA A 80 25.35 5.79 22.66
CA ALA A 80 24.93 7.18 22.41
C ALA A 80 25.71 7.82 21.25
N GLU A 81 26.98 7.45 21.04
CA GLU A 81 27.83 7.92 19.94
C GLU A 81 27.38 7.46 18.55
N LEU A 82 26.62 6.36 18.45
CA LEU A 82 26.00 5.88 17.21
C LEU A 82 24.59 6.45 16.97
N LEU A 83 23.99 7.05 17.99
CA LEU A 83 22.67 7.71 17.92
C LEU A 83 22.75 9.24 17.96
N ALA A 84 23.92 9.81 18.28
CA ALA A 84 24.19 11.23 18.17
C ALA A 84 23.97 11.68 16.71
N PRO A 85 23.31 12.82 16.46
CA PRO A 85 23.01 13.27 15.10
C PRO A 85 24.30 13.72 14.39
N SER A 86 24.95 12.76 13.72
CA SER A 86 26.08 13.04 12.84
C SER A 86 25.60 13.95 11.71
N LYS A 87 25.98 15.24 11.75
CA LYS A 87 25.66 16.20 10.69
C LYS A 87 26.00 15.57 9.33
N PRO A 88 25.02 15.41 8.41
CA PRO A 88 25.27 14.78 7.11
C PRO A 88 26.45 15.45 6.40
N THR A 89 27.23 14.68 5.64
CA THR A 89 28.44 15.21 4.98
C THR A 89 28.15 16.40 4.05
N TRP A 90 26.98 16.43 3.43
CA TRP A 90 26.51 17.57 2.61
C TRP A 90 26.22 18.84 3.42
N VAL A 91 25.88 18.74 4.71
CA VAL A 91 25.64 19.90 5.60
C VAL A 91 26.93 20.66 5.92
N ARG A 92 28.12 20.08 5.69
CA ARG A 92 29.41 20.78 5.88
C ARG A 92 29.70 21.88 4.86
N ASN A 93 29.00 21.88 3.72
CA ASN A 93 29.27 22.77 2.60
C ASN A 93 28.20 23.87 2.41
N LEU A 94 27.27 24.00 3.35
CA LEU A 94 26.36 25.14 3.38
C LEU A 94 27.14 26.41 3.77
N PRO A 95 26.98 27.53 3.06
CA PRO A 95 27.50 28.82 3.54
C PRO A 95 26.86 29.15 4.90
N PRO A 96 27.50 29.99 5.73
CA PRO A 96 26.89 30.45 6.98
C PRO A 96 25.52 31.08 6.69
N ALA A 97 24.53 30.76 7.52
CA ALA A 97 23.21 31.39 7.40
C ALA A 97 23.37 32.91 7.51
N PRO A 98 22.74 33.70 6.61
CA PRO A 98 22.83 35.16 6.67
C PRO A 98 22.30 35.64 8.01
N SER A 99 23.01 36.56 8.65
CA SER A 99 22.60 37.08 9.95
C SER A 99 21.39 38.00 9.77
N LEU A 100 20.51 38.06 10.79
CA LEU A 100 19.29 38.87 10.73
C LEU A 100 19.64 40.36 10.87
N GLY A 101 20.11 40.95 9.77
CA GLY A 101 20.70 42.29 9.69
C GLY A 101 21.60 42.49 8.46
N ASP A 102 22.04 41.43 7.78
CA ASP A 102 22.83 41.54 6.54
C ASP A 102 21.95 42.05 5.37
N PRO A 103 22.32 43.14 4.67
CA PRO A 103 21.53 43.67 3.56
C PRO A 103 21.65 42.79 2.30
N ALA A 104 20.53 42.60 1.59
CA ALA A 104 20.48 41.76 0.40
C ALA A 104 21.42 42.27 -0.71
N PRO A 105 22.24 41.40 -1.35
CA PRO A 105 23.39 41.81 -2.17
C PRO A 105 23.07 42.34 -3.59
N PHE A 106 21.89 42.94 -3.78
CA PHE A 106 21.40 43.41 -5.10
C PHE A 106 20.87 44.85 -5.11
N GLN A 107 21.22 45.68 -4.12
CA GLN A 107 20.92 47.12 -4.13
C GLN A 107 22.19 47.99 -4.21
N GLN A 108 22.75 48.09 -5.40
CA GLN A 108 23.67 49.18 -5.79
C GLN A 108 23.26 49.75 -7.15
N GLY A 109 23.16 51.08 -7.24
CA GLY A 109 23.26 51.78 -8.53
C GLY A 109 21.98 52.30 -9.20
N TYR A 110 21.18 53.12 -8.52
CA TYR A 110 20.37 54.15 -9.19
C TYR A 110 20.61 55.52 -8.52
N PRO A 111 21.27 56.48 -9.20
CA PRO A 111 21.48 57.83 -8.66
C PRO A 111 20.21 58.69 -8.73
N ASN A 112 20.12 59.68 -7.83
CA ASN A 112 18.98 60.61 -7.73
C ASN A 112 18.69 61.38 -9.04
N ALA A 113 17.40 61.54 -9.34
CA ALA A 113 16.87 62.59 -10.21
C ALA A 113 15.83 63.41 -9.41
N GLN A 114 15.84 64.74 -9.57
CA GLN A 114 15.03 65.66 -8.75
C GLN A 114 13.65 65.96 -9.38
N SER A 115 12.64 66.05 -8.50
CA SER A 115 11.43 66.89 -8.55
C SER A 115 10.91 67.42 -9.90
N GLY A 116 9.66 67.09 -10.27
CA GLY A 116 8.87 67.97 -11.14
C GLY A 116 7.57 67.41 -11.74
N SER A 117 6.44 68.06 -11.40
CA SER A 117 5.24 68.24 -12.24
C SER A 117 4.31 67.02 -12.53
N PRO A 118 3.05 67.26 -13.01
CA PRO A 118 1.97 66.27 -12.91
C PRO A 118 1.40 65.74 -14.26
N GLY A 119 0.79 64.55 -14.22
CA GLY A 119 0.06 63.93 -15.35
C GLY A 119 0.97 63.19 -16.35
N PRO A 120 0.41 62.43 -17.31
CA PRO A 120 -0.99 62.40 -17.74
C PRO A 120 -1.73 61.07 -17.40
N ALA A 121 -2.98 60.94 -17.87
CA ALA A 121 -3.77 59.72 -17.76
C ALA A 121 -3.34 58.64 -18.77
N TYR A 122 -3.41 57.36 -18.36
CA TYR A 122 -3.24 56.20 -19.24
C TYR A 122 -4.61 55.62 -19.64
N PRO A 123 -4.84 55.31 -20.93
CA PRO A 123 -6.10 54.72 -21.39
C PRO A 123 -6.20 53.22 -21.05
N THR A 124 -7.40 52.77 -20.70
CA THR A 124 -7.69 51.36 -20.40
C THR A 124 -7.76 50.52 -21.69
N PRO A 125 -6.99 49.42 -21.84
CA PRO A 125 -7.09 48.55 -23.00
C PRO A 125 -8.34 47.66 -22.89
N SER A 126 -9.26 47.76 -23.85
CA SER A 126 -10.42 46.85 -23.97
C SER A 126 -9.99 45.52 -24.63
N PRO A 127 -10.43 44.35 -24.11
CA PRO A 127 -10.19 43.08 -24.78
C PRO A 127 -11.08 42.95 -26.04
N PRO A 128 -10.55 42.46 -27.18
CA PRO A 128 -11.34 42.28 -28.39
C PRO A 128 -12.26 41.04 -28.29
N TYR A 129 -13.55 41.23 -28.53
CA TYR A 129 -14.48 40.11 -28.75
C TYR A 129 -14.20 39.48 -30.13
N GLY A 130 -13.61 38.28 -30.14
CA GLY A 130 -13.43 37.45 -31.33
C GLY A 130 -14.26 36.17 -31.22
N MET A 131 -15.22 35.96 -32.12
CA MET A 131 -16.00 34.72 -32.15
C MET A 131 -15.19 33.52 -32.68
N SER A 132 -15.48 32.34 -32.14
CA SER A 132 -15.20 31.05 -32.77
C SER A 132 -16.26 30.06 -32.31
N GLY A 133 -16.86 29.33 -33.26
CA GLY A 133 -18.04 28.48 -33.01
C GLY A 133 -17.73 27.15 -32.32
N PRO A 134 -18.76 26.43 -31.85
CA PRO A 134 -18.59 25.11 -31.23
C PRO A 134 -18.08 24.07 -32.25
N PRO A 135 -17.20 23.14 -31.84
CA PRO A 135 -16.75 22.06 -32.71
C PRO A 135 -17.88 21.07 -33.02
N GLN A 136 -17.88 20.54 -34.24
CA GLN A 136 -18.79 19.47 -34.68
C GLN A 136 -18.54 18.19 -33.87
N VAL A 137 -19.62 17.53 -33.42
CA VAL A 137 -19.53 16.29 -32.62
C VAL A 137 -19.25 15.11 -33.55
N ALA A 138 -18.06 14.51 -33.43
CA ALA A 138 -17.70 13.31 -34.17
C ALA A 138 -18.57 12.11 -33.75
N THR A 139 -19.29 11.53 -34.70
CA THR A 139 -20.16 10.37 -34.46
C THR A 139 -19.34 9.08 -34.52
N TYR A 140 -19.12 8.45 -33.36
CA TYR A 140 -18.43 7.15 -33.29
C TYR A 140 -19.38 6.01 -33.73
N PRO A 141 -18.88 5.00 -34.47
CA PRO A 141 -19.69 3.82 -34.82
C PRO A 141 -19.96 2.95 -33.58
N SER A 142 -21.17 2.39 -33.49
CA SER A 142 -21.52 1.45 -32.41
C SER A 142 -20.69 0.15 -32.50
N PRO A 143 -20.19 -0.39 -31.38
CA PRO A 143 -19.64 -1.74 -31.33
C PRO A 143 -20.66 -2.79 -31.77
N GLY A 144 -20.20 -3.82 -32.47
CA GLY A 144 -21.05 -4.89 -33.00
C GLY A 144 -21.70 -5.77 -31.92
N ALA A 145 -22.79 -6.44 -32.29
CA ALA A 145 -23.52 -7.36 -31.42
C ALA A 145 -22.65 -8.58 -30.99
N PRO A 146 -22.87 -9.13 -29.78
CA PRO A 146 -22.12 -10.30 -29.31
C PRO A 146 -22.45 -11.57 -30.13
N PRO A 147 -21.50 -12.51 -30.25
CA PRO A 147 -21.73 -13.78 -30.96
C PRO A 147 -22.72 -14.68 -30.21
N PRO A 148 -23.44 -15.58 -30.91
CA PRO A 148 -24.38 -16.51 -30.29
C PRO A 148 -23.66 -17.57 -29.42
N PRO A 149 -24.31 -18.08 -28.36
CA PRO A 149 -23.73 -19.09 -27.49
C PRO A 149 -23.55 -20.45 -28.20
N MET A 150 -22.42 -21.11 -27.95
CA MET A 150 -22.17 -22.48 -28.42
C MET A 150 -23.01 -23.51 -27.63
N SER A 151 -23.39 -24.59 -28.29
CA SER A 151 -24.20 -25.67 -27.72
C SER A 151 -23.44 -26.51 -26.67
N PRO A 152 -24.13 -27.07 -25.66
CA PRO A 152 -23.50 -27.88 -24.61
C PRO A 152 -23.04 -29.26 -25.13
N ALA A 153 -21.96 -29.78 -24.54
CA ALA A 153 -21.44 -31.12 -24.80
C ALA A 153 -22.26 -32.22 -24.09
N PRO A 154 -22.31 -33.46 -24.62
CA PRO A 154 -23.06 -34.57 -24.01
C PRO A 154 -22.37 -35.16 -22.76
N PRO A 155 -23.13 -35.77 -21.84
CA PRO A 155 -22.60 -36.35 -20.61
C PRO A 155 -21.92 -37.72 -20.84
N ALA A 156 -20.91 -38.03 -20.02
CA ALA A 156 -20.27 -39.34 -19.97
C ALA A 156 -20.88 -40.23 -18.86
N HIS A 157 -20.93 -41.55 -19.09
CA HIS A 157 -21.47 -42.55 -18.16
C HIS A 157 -20.38 -43.52 -17.65
N GLY A 158 -20.61 -44.11 -16.46
CA GLY A 158 -19.74 -45.09 -15.77
C GLY A 158 -19.26 -44.54 -14.42
N GLN A 159 -19.59 -45.08 -13.24
CA GLN A 159 -19.41 -46.46 -12.72
C GLN A 159 -17.93 -46.90 -12.68
N VAL A 160 -17.42 -47.57 -11.64
CA VAL A 160 -18.05 -48.53 -10.71
C VAL A 160 -17.73 -48.27 -9.22
N ALA A 161 -18.44 -48.98 -8.32
CA ALA A 161 -18.22 -48.96 -6.88
C ALA A 161 -17.55 -50.27 -6.38
N VAL A 162 -16.78 -50.17 -5.29
CA VAL A 162 -16.28 -51.29 -4.47
C VAL A 162 -16.35 -50.85 -2.99
N GLY A 163 -16.57 -51.79 -2.06
CA GLY A 163 -16.63 -51.49 -0.62
C GLY A 163 -16.49 -52.73 0.26
N HIS A 164 -16.66 -52.56 1.58
CA HIS A 164 -16.35 -53.51 2.67
C HIS A 164 -14.83 -53.66 2.93
N ALA A 165 -14.35 -54.02 4.13
CA ALA A 165 -15.04 -54.42 5.37
C ALA A 165 -14.37 -53.81 6.63
N ALA A 166 -14.95 -54.02 7.81
CA ALA A 166 -14.43 -53.55 9.10
C ALA A 166 -13.78 -54.68 9.94
N GLY A 167 -12.92 -54.34 10.90
CA GLY A 167 -12.35 -55.28 11.88
C GLY A 167 -11.46 -54.63 12.94
N TYR A 168 -11.67 -54.97 14.22
CA TYR A 168 -10.95 -54.50 15.42
C TYR A 168 -10.80 -55.68 16.44
N PRO A 169 -9.87 -55.66 17.43
CA PRO A 169 -8.73 -56.61 17.46
C PRO A 169 -8.98 -57.98 18.18
N PRO A 170 -8.67 -58.31 19.47
CA PRO A 170 -7.90 -57.65 20.55
C PRO A 170 -6.80 -58.51 21.27
N THR A 171 -5.66 -57.87 21.57
CA THR A 171 -4.77 -58.07 22.76
C THR A 171 -4.11 -59.49 22.99
N PRO A 172 -3.55 -59.89 24.17
CA PRO A 172 -2.10 -60.13 24.23
C PRO A 172 -1.62 -61.41 24.97
N HIS A 173 -0.32 -61.75 24.89
CA HIS A 173 0.47 -62.42 25.96
C HIS A 173 1.97 -62.39 25.61
N GLY A 174 2.85 -62.63 26.59
CA GLY A 174 4.31 -62.75 26.39
C GLY A 174 4.92 -63.78 27.34
N TYR A 175 6.16 -64.21 27.05
CA TYR A 175 6.96 -65.07 27.94
C TYR A 175 8.47 -64.84 27.74
N TYR A 176 9.27 -65.29 28.71
CA TYR A 176 10.73 -65.13 28.76
C TYR A 176 11.48 -66.15 27.88
N GLY A 177 12.67 -65.80 27.37
CA GLY A 177 13.55 -66.76 26.69
C GLY A 177 14.82 -66.21 26.03
N THR A 178 15.91 -66.05 26.80
CA THR A 178 17.30 -66.21 26.32
C THR A 178 17.77 -67.64 26.66
N PRO A 179 18.86 -68.18 26.07
CA PRO A 179 19.89 -67.57 25.19
C PRO A 179 20.08 -68.32 23.85
N GLY A 180 21.09 -67.95 23.04
CA GLY A 180 21.63 -68.87 22.02
C GLY A 180 22.21 -68.25 20.75
N VAL A 181 23.54 -68.19 20.67
CA VAL A 181 24.40 -67.81 19.54
C VAL A 181 23.93 -68.30 18.15
N SER A 182 23.81 -67.38 17.18
CA SER A 182 24.34 -67.56 15.81
C SER A 182 24.30 -66.26 14.98
N HIS A 183 25.46 -65.67 14.72
CA HIS A 183 25.59 -64.52 13.83
C HIS A 183 25.59 -64.95 12.35
N SER A 184 24.45 -65.40 11.85
CA SER A 184 24.22 -65.41 10.40
C SER A 184 24.14 -63.97 9.91
N ALA A 185 24.99 -63.59 8.95
CA ALA A 185 24.94 -62.26 8.34
C ALA A 185 23.66 -62.15 7.50
N ALA A 186 22.60 -61.59 8.09
CA ALA A 186 21.33 -61.40 7.42
C ALA A 186 21.54 -60.45 6.21
N GLN A 187 21.38 -61.01 5.01
CA GLN A 187 21.41 -60.25 3.77
C GLN A 187 20.34 -59.14 3.86
N PRO A 188 20.67 -57.86 3.58
CA PRO A 188 19.72 -56.77 3.75
C PRO A 188 18.44 -57.03 2.97
N ALA A 189 17.30 -56.98 3.64
CA ALA A 189 16.01 -57.09 2.98
C ALA A 189 15.89 -55.99 1.92
N PRO A 190 15.41 -56.30 0.69
CA PRO A 190 15.30 -55.30 -0.36
C PRO A 190 14.41 -54.15 0.13
N GLN A 191 14.92 -52.92 0.05
CA GLN A 191 14.18 -51.74 0.50
C GLN A 191 12.87 -51.64 -0.27
N PRO A 192 11.74 -51.30 0.39
CA PRO A 192 10.48 -51.07 -0.29
C PRO A 192 10.64 -50.05 -1.41
N GLN A 193 10.40 -50.48 -2.65
CA GLN A 193 10.49 -49.61 -3.80
C GLN A 193 9.46 -48.49 -3.66
N PRO A 194 9.83 -47.20 -3.78
CA PRO A 194 8.90 -46.09 -3.55
C PRO A 194 7.65 -46.25 -4.41
N ALA A 195 6.48 -46.19 -3.78
CA ALA A 195 5.21 -46.22 -4.49
C ALA A 195 5.16 -45.05 -5.50
N PRO A 196 4.66 -45.28 -6.74
CA PRO A 196 4.58 -44.21 -7.72
C PRO A 196 3.70 -43.07 -7.16
N PRO A 197 4.09 -41.80 -7.39
CA PRO A 197 3.33 -40.67 -6.85
C PRO A 197 1.89 -40.69 -7.36
N GLN A 198 0.93 -40.56 -6.45
CA GLN A 198 -0.48 -40.50 -6.85
C GLN A 198 -0.73 -39.25 -7.72
N PRO A 199 -1.61 -39.33 -8.74
CA PRO A 199 -1.96 -38.17 -9.54
C PRO A 199 -2.45 -37.02 -8.67
N GLN A 200 -1.88 -35.83 -8.85
CA GLN A 200 -2.38 -34.64 -8.18
C GLN A 200 -3.84 -34.39 -8.61
N PRO A 201 -4.75 -34.05 -7.67
CA PRO A 201 -6.10 -33.61 -8.03
C PRO A 201 -6.04 -32.44 -9.02
N GLN A 202 -6.77 -32.54 -10.12
CA GLN A 202 -6.89 -31.41 -11.06
C GLN A 202 -7.50 -30.21 -10.33
N PRO A 203 -6.99 -28.98 -10.55
CA PRO A 203 -7.60 -27.77 -9.99
C PRO A 203 -9.07 -27.69 -10.39
N GLN A 204 -9.96 -27.50 -9.40
CA GLN A 204 -11.35 -27.19 -9.70
C GLN A 204 -11.42 -25.86 -10.47
N PRO A 205 -12.31 -25.72 -11.47
CA PRO A 205 -12.50 -24.45 -12.16
C PRO A 205 -12.80 -23.34 -11.16
N GLN A 206 -12.05 -22.25 -11.20
CA GLN A 206 -12.38 -21.07 -10.39
C GLN A 206 -13.77 -20.57 -10.79
N PRO A 207 -14.62 -20.16 -9.82
CA PRO A 207 -15.88 -19.48 -10.13
C PRO A 207 -15.61 -18.29 -11.06
N ALA A 208 -16.47 -18.13 -12.07
CA ALA A 208 -16.38 -16.99 -12.99
C ALA A 208 -16.45 -15.69 -12.17
N PRO A 209 -15.60 -14.67 -12.48
CA PRO A 209 -15.62 -13.41 -11.75
C PRO A 209 -17.03 -12.81 -11.74
N GLN A 210 -17.54 -12.49 -10.54
CA GLN A 210 -18.76 -11.71 -10.44
C GLN A 210 -18.55 -10.37 -11.15
N PRO A 211 -19.52 -9.88 -11.94
CA PRO A 211 -19.39 -8.58 -12.58
C PRO A 211 -19.13 -7.50 -11.53
N ALA A 212 -18.01 -6.78 -11.67
CA ALA A 212 -17.74 -5.63 -10.81
C ALA A 212 -18.88 -4.61 -10.96
N PRO A 213 -19.36 -4.00 -9.86
CA PRO A 213 -20.40 -2.98 -9.94
C PRO A 213 -19.92 -1.86 -10.88
N SER A 214 -20.77 -1.47 -11.83
CA SER A 214 -20.43 -0.47 -12.85
C SER A 214 -20.44 0.95 -12.29
N GLY A 215 -19.58 1.21 -11.31
CA GLY A 215 -19.29 2.56 -10.83
C GLY A 215 -18.61 3.35 -11.94
N SER A 216 -19.34 4.31 -12.53
CA SER A 216 -18.79 5.27 -13.48
C SER A 216 -17.56 5.94 -12.86
N GLY A 217 -16.39 5.75 -13.49
CA GLY A 217 -15.07 6.14 -12.97
C GLY A 217 -14.80 7.65 -12.91
N SER A 218 -15.70 8.42 -12.32
CA SER A 218 -15.52 9.83 -12.00
C SER A 218 -14.79 9.99 -10.66
N GLY A 219 -13.55 9.48 -10.59
CA GLY A 219 -12.64 9.70 -9.48
C GLY A 219 -12.37 11.19 -9.25
N PHE A 220 -11.91 11.55 -8.06
CA PHE A 220 -11.57 12.95 -7.75
C PHE A 220 -10.26 13.34 -8.45
N ALA A 221 -10.32 14.38 -9.28
CA ALA A 221 -9.12 15.09 -9.72
C ALA A 221 -8.64 15.97 -8.56
N ILE A 222 -7.66 15.48 -7.80
CA ILE A 222 -7.04 16.22 -6.69
C ILE A 222 -6.55 17.58 -7.21
N GLY A 223 -6.79 18.65 -6.45
CA GLY A 223 -6.53 20.04 -6.86
C GLY A 223 -7.62 20.71 -7.72
N GLN A 224 -8.64 19.99 -8.19
CA GLN A 224 -9.83 20.59 -8.82
C GLN A 224 -11.13 19.87 -8.45
N VAL A 225 -11.95 20.51 -7.60
CA VAL A 225 -13.39 20.20 -7.55
C VAL A 225 -13.95 20.42 -8.96
N PRO A 226 -14.46 19.40 -9.66
CA PRO A 226 -14.89 19.57 -11.04
C PRO A 226 -16.08 20.54 -11.10
N PRO A 227 -16.20 21.39 -12.14
CA PRO A 227 -17.23 22.43 -12.25
C PRO A 227 -18.62 21.87 -12.62
N GLY A 228 -19.09 20.89 -11.85
CA GLY A 228 -20.43 20.33 -11.88
C GLY A 228 -21.24 20.77 -10.65
N ASP A 229 -22.38 20.11 -10.43
CA ASP A 229 -23.26 20.36 -9.29
C ASP A 229 -22.56 20.11 -7.94
N ILE A 230 -22.45 21.16 -7.12
CA ILE A 230 -21.91 21.11 -5.76
C ILE A 230 -22.55 20.00 -4.91
N ARG A 231 -23.85 19.71 -5.11
CA ARG A 231 -24.54 18.65 -4.37
C ARG A 231 -24.00 17.26 -4.71
N THR A 232 -23.57 17.05 -5.96
CA THR A 232 -22.94 15.80 -6.40
C THR A 232 -21.55 15.65 -5.79
N SER A 233 -20.77 16.74 -5.74
CA SER A 233 -19.45 16.75 -5.09
C SER A 233 -19.55 16.50 -3.58
N VAL A 234 -20.47 17.20 -2.89
CA VAL A 234 -20.76 16.99 -1.45
C VAL A 234 -21.21 15.55 -1.19
N ALA A 235 -22.09 14.99 -2.02
CA ALA A 235 -22.57 13.62 -1.86
C ALA A 235 -21.45 12.58 -1.96
N LYS A 236 -20.53 12.72 -2.93
CA LYS A 236 -19.36 11.84 -3.04
C LYS A 236 -18.46 11.93 -1.81
N TYR A 237 -18.17 13.14 -1.31
CA TYR A 237 -17.32 13.31 -0.13
C TYR A 237 -17.99 12.79 1.16
N ALA A 238 -19.30 12.97 1.30
CA ALA A 238 -20.08 12.36 2.38
C ALA A 238 -20.05 10.82 2.34
N ALA A 239 -20.17 10.22 1.15
CA ALA A 239 -20.07 8.77 0.96
C ALA A 239 -18.66 8.25 1.28
N PHE A 240 -17.62 8.95 0.84
CA PHE A 240 -16.22 8.65 1.13
C PHE A 240 -15.95 8.60 2.64
N CYS A 241 -16.31 9.66 3.35
CA CYS A 241 -16.12 9.73 4.80
C CYS A 241 -16.97 8.69 5.55
N ALA A 242 -18.18 8.37 5.07
CA ALA A 242 -19.00 7.30 5.64
C ALA A 242 -18.37 5.91 5.45
N ALA A 243 -17.79 5.62 4.28
CA ALA A 243 -17.08 4.37 4.00
C ALA A 243 -15.83 4.20 4.87
N CYS A 244 -14.99 5.24 4.99
CA CYS A 244 -13.84 5.22 5.90
C CYS A 244 -14.26 5.04 7.37
N ALA A 245 -15.38 5.63 7.79
CA ALA A 245 -15.91 5.49 9.16
C ALA A 245 -16.62 4.14 9.44
N ALA A 246 -16.98 3.39 8.39
CA ALA A 246 -17.59 2.06 8.51
C ALA A 246 -16.57 0.93 8.49
N GLN A 247 -15.45 1.09 7.76
CA GLN A 247 -14.45 0.04 7.55
C GLN A 247 -13.02 0.56 7.81
N PRO A 248 -12.62 0.76 9.09
CA PRO A 248 -11.33 1.35 9.44
C PRO A 248 -10.13 0.57 8.87
N ASP A 249 -10.22 -0.76 8.83
CA ASP A 249 -9.17 -1.63 8.29
C ASP A 249 -9.06 -1.59 6.75
N ARG A 250 -10.04 -1.00 6.05
CA ARG A 250 -10.07 -0.85 4.58
C ARG A 250 -9.90 0.59 4.09
N VAL A 251 -9.63 1.57 4.96
CA VAL A 251 -9.51 3.00 4.60
C VAL A 251 -8.58 3.25 3.41
N PHE A 252 -7.46 2.54 3.29
CA PHE A 252 -6.56 2.67 2.14
C PHE A 252 -7.16 2.15 0.82
N MET A 253 -7.93 1.06 0.86
CA MET A 253 -8.69 0.60 -0.31
C MET A 253 -9.78 1.60 -0.69
N THR A 254 -10.50 2.15 0.29
CA THR A 254 -11.50 3.21 0.08
C THR A 254 -10.87 4.48 -0.51
N GLN A 255 -9.65 4.87 -0.10
CA GLN A 255 -8.92 5.97 -0.73
C GLN A 255 -8.66 5.70 -2.22
N VAL A 256 -8.14 4.52 -2.57
CA VAL A 256 -7.90 4.12 -3.97
C VAL A 256 -9.21 4.04 -4.78
N GLU A 257 -10.28 3.47 -4.22
CA GLU A 257 -11.62 3.40 -4.84
C GLU A 257 -12.17 4.80 -5.20
N TYR A 258 -11.80 5.84 -4.45
CA TYR A 258 -12.22 7.24 -4.69
C TYR A 258 -11.18 8.08 -5.49
N GLY A 259 -10.05 7.49 -5.88
CA GLY A 259 -8.98 8.13 -6.65
C GLY A 259 -7.92 8.87 -5.82
N ILE A 260 -7.92 8.71 -4.50
CA ILE A 260 -7.01 9.37 -3.57
C ILE A 260 -5.76 8.51 -3.42
N THR A 261 -4.66 8.94 -4.02
CA THR A 261 -3.45 8.12 -4.21
C THR A 261 -2.44 8.18 -3.07
N SER A 262 -2.57 9.10 -2.11
CA SER A 262 -1.69 9.21 -0.95
C SER A 262 -2.36 9.85 0.27
N PRO A 263 -1.77 9.74 1.48
CA PRO A 263 -2.27 10.41 2.68
C PRO A 263 -2.25 11.94 2.58
N GLU A 264 -1.31 12.52 1.83
CA GLU A 264 -1.22 13.97 1.61
C GLU A 264 -2.40 14.46 0.77
N ALA A 265 -2.73 13.73 -0.31
CA ALA A 265 -3.92 14.00 -1.12
C ALA A 265 -5.25 13.81 -0.35
N ARG A 266 -5.25 12.99 0.71
CA ARG A 266 -6.39 12.90 1.65
C ARG A 266 -6.51 14.17 2.50
N VAL A 267 -5.38 14.71 2.99
CA VAL A 267 -5.37 15.97 3.78
C VAL A 267 -5.79 17.15 2.91
N GLU A 268 -5.21 17.31 1.71
CA GLU A 268 -5.57 18.39 0.76
C GLU A 268 -7.06 18.37 0.40
N LEU A 269 -7.65 17.18 0.22
CA LEU A 269 -9.09 17.02 -0.01
C LEU A 269 -9.92 17.42 1.21
N ASP A 270 -9.52 17.01 2.41
CA ASP A 270 -10.24 17.33 3.65
C ASP A 270 -10.17 18.84 3.98
N GLU A 271 -9.02 19.47 3.77
CA GLU A 271 -8.81 20.93 3.89
C GLU A 271 -9.67 21.70 2.86
N THR A 272 -9.65 21.27 1.58
CA THR A 272 -10.50 21.86 0.53
C THR A 272 -11.99 21.82 0.89
N TRP A 273 -12.45 20.75 1.56
CA TRP A 273 -13.84 20.65 2.02
C TRP A 273 -14.12 21.44 3.29
N GLN A 274 -13.15 21.58 4.20
CA GLN A 274 -13.30 22.41 5.40
C GLN A 274 -13.45 23.88 5.04
N ASP A 275 -12.53 24.43 4.23
CA ASP A 275 -12.64 25.80 3.71
C ASP A 275 -14.01 26.01 3.04
N ARG A 276 -14.46 25.02 2.26
CA ARG A 276 -15.75 25.10 1.55
C ARG A 276 -16.97 25.02 2.48
N PHE A 277 -16.87 24.36 3.63
CA PHE A 277 -17.94 24.33 4.64
C PHE A 277 -17.98 25.61 5.49
N ASP A 278 -16.85 26.29 5.67
CA ASP A 278 -16.78 27.61 6.30
C ASP A 278 -17.27 28.73 5.37
N GLU A 279 -17.12 28.58 4.04
CA GLU A 279 -17.80 29.41 3.03
C GLU A 279 -19.31 29.13 2.90
N ASP A 280 -19.70 27.85 2.90
CA ASP A 280 -21.03 27.39 2.48
C ASP A 280 -21.68 26.46 3.53
N GLY A 281 -22.38 27.09 4.48
CA GLY A 281 -23.10 26.37 5.54
C GLY A 281 -24.25 25.48 5.04
N GLU A 282 -24.79 25.72 3.84
CA GLU A 282 -25.77 24.79 3.24
C GLU A 282 -25.07 23.53 2.71
N ALA A 283 -23.88 23.65 2.12
CA ALA A 283 -23.06 22.52 1.73
C ALA A 283 -22.66 21.67 2.96
N HIS A 284 -22.32 22.29 4.08
CA HIS A 284 -22.02 21.58 5.32
C HIS A 284 -23.26 20.85 5.89
N ALA A 285 -24.43 21.51 5.95
CA ALA A 285 -25.67 20.88 6.40
C ALA A 285 -26.15 19.75 5.46
N LEU A 286 -25.88 19.87 4.15
CA LEU A 286 -26.08 18.81 3.16
C LEU A 286 -25.14 17.62 3.41
N TRP A 287 -23.86 17.88 3.66
CA TRP A 287 -22.85 16.87 4.00
C TRP A 287 -23.24 16.07 5.25
N GLU A 288 -23.60 16.74 6.35
CA GLU A 288 -24.02 16.08 7.60
C GLU A 288 -25.18 15.09 7.34
N ARG A 289 -26.19 15.54 6.60
CA ARG A 289 -27.39 14.74 6.29
C ARG A 289 -27.04 13.51 5.46
N LEU A 290 -26.20 13.66 4.46
CA LEU A 290 -25.78 12.56 3.57
C LEU A 290 -24.82 11.60 4.28
N PHE A 291 -23.86 12.10 5.07
CA PHE A 291 -22.97 11.28 5.88
C PHE A 291 -23.75 10.40 6.87
N ARG A 292 -24.74 10.99 7.57
CA ARG A 292 -25.66 10.26 8.46
C ARG A 292 -26.57 9.27 7.71
N GLN A 293 -26.82 9.48 6.42
CA GLN A 293 -27.54 8.51 5.58
C GLN A 293 -26.63 7.34 5.19
N PHE A 294 -25.51 7.60 4.52
CA PHE A 294 -24.58 6.56 4.09
C PHE A 294 -24.05 5.72 5.26
N ARG A 295 -23.84 6.30 6.44
CA ARG A 295 -23.48 5.54 7.66
C ARG A 295 -24.56 4.58 8.18
N ARG A 296 -25.83 4.76 7.82
CA ARG A 296 -26.88 3.75 8.09
C ARG A 296 -26.90 2.67 7.02
N GLU A 297 -26.72 3.06 5.76
CA GLU A 297 -26.70 2.15 4.61
C GLU A 297 -25.48 1.20 4.62
N LEU A 298 -24.35 1.64 5.18
CA LEU A 298 -23.13 0.84 5.36
C LEU A 298 -23.07 0.08 6.70
N GLY A 299 -24.09 0.21 7.55
CA GLY A 299 -24.15 -0.37 8.89
C GLY A 299 -25.35 -1.29 9.13
N ALA A 300 -25.97 -1.77 8.04
CA ALA A 300 -27.14 -2.64 8.00
C ALA A 300 -26.86 -3.89 7.18
#